data_AF-A0A6B3HML7-F1
#
_entry.id   AF-A0A6B3HML7-F1
#
_cell.length_a   1.000
_cell.length_b   1.000
_cell.length_c   1.000
_cell.angle_alpha   90.00
_cell.angle_beta   90.00
_cell.angle_gamma   90.00
#
_symmetry.space_group_name_H-M   'P 1'
#
loop_
_entity.id
_entity.type
_entity.pdbx_description
1 polymer ?
#
loop_
_entity_poly.entity_id
_entity_poly.type
_entity_poly.pdbx_seq_one_letter_code
_entity_poly.pdbx_strand_id
1 'polypeptide(L)'
;PKLEGKIATAGIPGPEGKALPSFIGGSDLATISKSKVQDLGQEWIALFTNAKGGDVLASKNVLPNNEKQLEPLKTKPETAAIANAVPDAWFTPIAPGWASVEKEEILENLLLEILKGSSVADASKKADDKIN
;
A
#
# COMPACT_ATOMS: atom_id res chain seq x y z
N PRO A 1 -19.41 -14.08 -19.84
CA PRO A 1 -18.09 -14.74 -20.13
C PRO A 1 -17.88 -16.01 -19.29
N LYS A 2 -17.01 -16.96 -19.66
CA LYS A 2 -16.84 -18.25 -18.93
C LYS A 2 -16.46 -18.12 -17.43
N LEU A 3 -15.87 -16.98 -17.05
CA LEU A 3 -15.39 -16.67 -15.69
C LEU A 3 -16.30 -15.68 -14.94
N GLU A 4 -17.43 -15.30 -15.51
CA GLU A 4 -18.39 -14.41 -14.86
C GLU A 4 -18.89 -15.02 -13.54
N GLY A 5 -18.81 -14.25 -12.45
CA GLY A 5 -19.15 -14.70 -11.10
C GLY A 5 -18.17 -15.71 -10.48
N LYS A 6 -17.04 -16.01 -11.12
CA LYS A 6 -16.04 -17.00 -10.63
C LYS A 6 -14.73 -16.38 -10.15
N ILE A 7 -14.59 -15.06 -10.25
CA ILE A 7 -13.42 -14.31 -9.78
C ILE A 7 -13.79 -13.68 -8.45
N ALA A 8 -12.99 -13.94 -7.42
CA ALA A 8 -13.15 -13.39 -6.08
C ALA A 8 -11.80 -12.91 -5.54
N THR A 9 -11.85 -12.02 -4.56
CA THR A 9 -10.68 -11.51 -3.84
C THR A 9 -10.54 -12.21 -2.48
N ALA A 10 -9.31 -12.43 -2.06
CA ALA A 10 -8.99 -13.00 -0.76
C ALA A 10 -7.73 -12.32 -0.20
N GLY A 11 -7.58 -12.31 1.12
CA GLY A 11 -6.33 -11.92 1.75
C GLY A 11 -5.20 -12.89 1.36
N ILE A 12 -3.97 -12.38 1.29
CA ILE A 12 -2.81 -13.21 0.97
C ILE A 12 -2.53 -14.12 2.17
N PRO A 13 -2.48 -15.45 1.99
CA PRO A 13 -2.19 -16.37 3.08
C PRO A 13 -0.75 -16.21 3.56
N GLY A 14 -0.55 -16.31 4.87
CA GLY A 14 0.75 -16.29 5.52
C GLY A 14 1.03 -17.54 6.36
N PRO A 15 2.19 -17.58 7.02
CA PRO A 15 2.57 -18.67 7.91
C PRO A 15 1.55 -18.88 9.04
N GLU A 16 1.46 -20.12 9.53
CA GLU A 16 0.61 -20.48 10.69
C GLU A 16 -0.90 -20.18 10.49
N GLY A 17 -1.37 -20.06 9.24
CA GLY A 17 -2.76 -19.78 8.93
C GLY A 17 -3.19 -18.32 9.18
N LYS A 18 -2.24 -17.44 9.46
CA LYS A 18 -2.48 -15.99 9.58
C LYS A 18 -2.37 -15.34 8.20
N ALA A 19 -3.14 -14.28 7.94
CA ALA A 19 -2.95 -13.49 6.73
C ALA A 19 -1.59 -12.78 6.77
N LEU A 20 -0.93 -12.64 5.62
CA LEU A 20 0.18 -11.69 5.51
C LEU A 20 -0.38 -10.26 5.59
N PRO A 21 0.36 -9.33 6.22
CA PRO A 21 0.10 -7.91 6.08
C PRO A 21 -0.07 -7.54 4.61
N SER A 22 -1.17 -6.86 4.28
CA SER A 22 -1.37 -6.38 2.92
C SER A 22 -0.45 -5.19 2.68
N PHE A 23 0.24 -5.17 1.54
CA PHE A 23 0.93 -3.95 1.13
C PHE A 23 -0.11 -2.88 0.80
N ILE A 24 -0.02 -1.73 1.45
CA ILE A 24 -0.81 -0.55 1.14
C ILE A 24 0.12 0.54 0.62
N GLY A 25 -0.16 0.99 -0.61
CA GLY A 25 0.51 2.14 -1.21
C GLY A 25 -0.44 3.34 -1.25
N GLY A 26 -0.31 4.14 -2.31
CA GLY A 26 -1.22 5.24 -2.58
C GLY A 26 -0.48 6.46 -3.06
N SER A 27 -1.04 7.63 -2.79
CA SER A 27 -0.41 8.90 -3.11
C SER A 27 -0.75 9.91 -2.03
N ASP A 28 0.27 10.66 -1.63
CA ASP A 28 0.10 11.84 -0.79
C ASP A 28 -0.09 13.09 -1.66
N LEU A 29 -0.78 14.07 -1.08
CA LEU A 29 -0.89 15.40 -1.65
C LEU A 29 -0.04 16.35 -0.82
N ALA A 30 0.81 17.13 -1.50
CA ALA A 30 1.68 18.09 -0.85
C ALA A 30 1.71 19.41 -1.63
N THR A 31 2.01 20.49 -0.92
CA THR A 31 2.32 21.78 -1.55
C THR A 31 3.83 21.93 -1.70
N ILE A 32 4.26 22.53 -2.81
CA ILE A 32 5.69 22.81 -3.03
C ILE A 32 6.12 24.06 -2.25
N SER A 33 7.28 23.99 -1.59
CA SER A 33 7.82 25.11 -0.78
C SER A 33 8.05 26.40 -1.56
N LYS A 34 8.18 26.31 -2.89
CA LYS A 34 8.37 27.46 -3.81
C LYS A 34 7.06 28.07 -4.32
N SER A 35 5.91 27.49 -4.02
CA SER A 35 4.61 28.02 -4.47
C SER A 35 4.33 29.37 -3.81
N LYS A 36 3.78 30.32 -4.57
CA LYS A 36 3.34 31.62 -4.06
C LYS A 36 1.92 31.58 -3.45
N VAL A 37 1.23 30.44 -3.56
CA VAL A 37 -0.18 30.22 -3.16
C VAL A 37 -0.34 28.93 -2.36
N GLN A 38 0.54 28.71 -1.37
CA GLN A 38 0.54 27.49 -0.56
C GLN A 38 -0.72 27.34 0.29
N ASP A 39 -1.26 28.45 0.78
CA ASP A 39 -2.50 28.54 1.54
C ASP A 39 -3.68 27.93 0.75
N LEU A 40 -3.89 28.36 -0.50
CA LEU A 40 -4.94 27.83 -1.36
C LEU A 40 -4.70 26.35 -1.70
N GLY A 41 -3.45 25.95 -1.88
CA GLY A 41 -3.09 24.54 -2.08
C GLY A 41 -3.44 23.67 -0.88
N GLN A 42 -3.12 24.14 0.33
CA GLN A 42 -3.45 23.45 1.57
C GLN A 42 -4.96 23.39 1.81
N GLU A 43 -5.69 24.47 1.52
CA GLU A 43 -7.15 24.51 1.61
C GLU A 43 -7.79 23.50 0.65
N TRP A 44 -7.30 23.43 -0.59
CA TRP A 44 -7.79 22.44 -1.55
C TRP A 44 -7.51 21.00 -1.09
N ILE A 45 -6.31 20.71 -0.57
CA ILE A 45 -5.98 19.39 -0.02
C ILE A 45 -6.94 19.05 1.12
N ALA A 46 -7.16 19.97 2.07
CA ALA A 46 -8.07 19.77 3.18
C ALA A 46 -9.53 19.54 2.73
N LEU A 47 -9.99 20.24 1.69
CA LEU A 47 -11.31 20.04 1.09
C LEU A 47 -11.41 18.66 0.41
N PHE A 48 -10.38 18.23 -0.31
CA PHE A 48 -10.36 16.95 -1.00
C PHE A 48 -10.32 15.76 -0.03
N THR A 49 -9.56 15.87 1.07
CA THR A 49 -9.36 14.77 2.02
C THR A 49 -10.32 14.80 3.22
N ASN A 50 -11.33 15.69 3.22
CA ASN A 50 -12.32 15.72 4.29
C ASN A 50 -13.27 14.51 4.24
N ALA A 51 -14.17 14.42 5.23
CA ALA A 51 -15.17 13.37 5.31
C ALA A 51 -16.01 13.21 4.03
N LYS A 52 -16.45 14.31 3.40
CA LYS A 52 -17.25 14.27 2.17
C LYS A 52 -16.42 13.75 0.98
N GLY A 53 -15.15 14.15 0.89
CA GLY A 53 -14.22 13.61 -0.10
C GLY A 53 -14.02 12.10 0.06
N GLY A 54 -13.82 11.65 1.30
CA GLY A 54 -13.79 10.23 1.65
C GLY A 54 -15.09 9.49 1.29
N ASP A 55 -16.26 10.08 1.54
CA ASP A 55 -17.55 9.50 1.17
C ASP A 55 -17.67 9.34 -0.35
N VAL A 56 -17.18 10.32 -1.12
CA VAL A 56 -17.14 10.25 -2.60
C VAL A 56 -16.24 9.10 -3.06
N LEU A 57 -15.05 8.94 -2.47
CA LEU A 57 -14.16 7.81 -2.80
C LEU A 57 -14.82 6.46 -2.48
N ALA A 58 -15.39 6.31 -1.28
CA ALA A 58 -16.09 5.10 -0.87
C ALA A 58 -17.32 4.79 -1.76
N SER A 59 -18.00 5.81 -2.28
CA SER A 59 -19.11 5.64 -3.23
C SER A 59 -18.69 5.02 -4.57
N LYS A 60 -17.40 5.12 -4.90
CA LYS A 60 -16.77 4.54 -6.09
C LYS A 60 -15.95 3.29 -5.78
N ASN A 61 -16.13 2.71 -4.59
CA ASN A 61 -15.38 1.54 -4.13
C ASN A 61 -13.86 1.78 -4.07
N VAL A 62 -13.45 3.04 -3.87
CA VAL A 62 -12.06 3.43 -3.60
C VAL A 62 -11.88 3.56 -2.09
N LEU A 63 -10.81 2.96 -1.58
CA LEU A 63 -10.49 3.02 -0.15
C LEU A 63 -10.07 4.45 0.24
N PRO A 64 -10.76 5.11 1.18
CA PRO A 64 -10.36 6.41 1.67
C PRO A 64 -9.19 6.31 2.66
N ASN A 65 -8.55 7.43 2.96
CA ASN A 65 -7.39 7.52 3.85
C ASN A 65 -7.76 7.56 5.36
N ASN A 66 -8.97 7.13 5.73
CA ASN A 66 -9.42 7.10 7.12
C ASN A 66 -10.39 5.94 7.37
N GLU A 67 -10.44 5.47 8.61
CA GLU A 67 -11.24 4.31 9.00
C GLU A 67 -12.75 4.57 8.92
N LYS A 68 -13.19 5.78 9.26
CA LYS A 68 -14.63 6.10 9.33
C LYS A 68 -15.33 5.95 7.98
N GLN A 69 -14.74 6.47 6.91
CA GLN A 69 -15.26 6.33 5.56
C GLN A 69 -14.91 4.98 4.92
N LEU A 70 -13.97 4.22 5.50
CA LEU A 70 -13.66 2.86 5.07
C LEU A 70 -14.74 1.85 5.49
N GLU A 71 -15.37 2.04 6.66
CA GLU A 71 -16.32 1.08 7.25
C GLU A 71 -17.40 0.57 6.28
N PRO A 72 -18.08 1.40 5.46
CA PRO A 72 -19.08 0.91 4.51
C PRO A 72 -18.53 -0.04 3.44
N LEU A 73 -17.22 -0.04 3.18
CA LEU A 73 -16.57 -0.93 2.20
C LEU A 73 -16.30 -2.33 2.78
N LYS A 74 -16.25 -2.47 4.11
CA LYS A 74 -15.92 -3.73 4.78
C LYS A 74 -16.99 -4.82 4.64
N THR A 75 -18.22 -4.44 4.25
CA THR A 75 -19.36 -5.35 4.11
C THR A 75 -19.80 -5.56 2.66
N LYS A 76 -19.27 -4.77 1.72
CA LYS A 76 -19.58 -4.87 0.29
C LYS A 76 -18.83 -6.04 -0.35
N PRO A 77 -19.48 -6.99 -1.04
CA PRO A 77 -18.82 -8.14 -1.64
C PRO A 77 -17.59 -7.80 -2.49
N GLU A 78 -17.64 -6.66 -3.20
CA GLU A 78 -16.58 -6.22 -4.11
C GLU A 78 -15.36 -5.59 -3.42
N THR A 79 -15.50 -5.11 -2.17
CA THR A 79 -14.41 -4.39 -1.46
C THR A 79 -14.07 -4.98 -0.10
N ALA A 80 -14.91 -5.86 0.46
CA ALA A 80 -14.78 -6.39 1.81
C ALA A 80 -13.42 -7.03 2.06
N ALA A 81 -12.92 -7.87 1.16
CA ALA A 81 -11.63 -8.54 1.34
C ALA A 81 -10.47 -7.53 1.51
N ILE A 82 -10.46 -6.47 0.71
CA ILE A 82 -9.39 -5.47 0.71
C ILE A 82 -9.58 -4.51 1.90
N ALA A 83 -10.80 -4.02 2.13
CA ALA A 83 -11.09 -3.07 3.20
C ALA A 83 -10.85 -3.67 4.60
N ASN A 84 -11.12 -4.98 4.79
CA ASN A 84 -10.83 -5.66 6.05
C ASN A 84 -9.35 -5.98 6.25
N ALA A 85 -8.52 -5.92 5.21
CA ALA A 85 -7.08 -6.15 5.32
C ALA A 85 -6.29 -4.86 5.68
N VAL A 86 -6.91 -3.68 5.58
CA VAL A 86 -6.27 -2.38 5.85
C VAL A 86 -5.70 -2.26 7.28
N PRO A 87 -6.39 -2.69 8.36
CA PRO A 87 -5.86 -2.53 9.72
C PRO A 87 -4.53 -3.26 9.95
N ASP A 88 -4.28 -4.35 9.22
CA ASP A 88 -3.05 -5.12 9.27
C ASP A 88 -2.09 -4.77 8.13
N ALA A 89 -2.35 -3.67 7.40
CA ALA A 89 -1.57 -3.32 6.22
C ALA A 89 -0.20 -2.70 6.58
N TRP A 90 0.74 -2.84 5.65
CA TRP A 90 2.12 -2.39 5.80
C TRP A 90 2.53 -1.51 4.62
N PHE A 91 3.35 -0.48 4.89
CA PHE A 91 3.94 0.43 3.91
C PHE A 91 5.39 0.09 3.64
N THR A 92 5.93 0.57 2.53
CA THR A 92 7.38 0.62 2.42
C THR A 92 7.99 1.49 3.53
N PRO A 93 9.22 1.20 4.01
CA PRO A 93 9.89 1.99 5.04
C PRO A 93 9.94 3.48 4.69
N ILE A 94 9.50 4.32 5.64
CA ILE A 94 9.58 5.79 5.54
C ILE A 94 11.00 6.24 5.94
N ALA A 95 12.00 5.74 5.23
CA ALA A 95 13.41 6.03 5.44
C ALA A 95 13.95 6.88 4.28
N PRO A 96 14.80 7.90 4.52
CA PRO A 96 15.35 8.76 3.46
C PRO A 96 16.04 8.01 2.31
N GLY A 97 16.61 6.84 2.57
CA GLY A 97 17.31 6.01 1.58
C GLY A 97 16.42 5.01 0.83
N TRP A 98 15.15 4.87 1.18
CA TRP A 98 14.29 3.82 0.64
C TRP A 98 14.14 3.88 -0.89
N ALA A 99 14.03 5.08 -1.46
CA ALA A 99 13.94 5.27 -2.90
C ALA A 99 15.15 4.69 -3.66
N SER A 100 16.35 4.69 -3.06
CA SER A 100 17.52 4.06 -3.65
C SER A 100 17.43 2.54 -3.59
N VAL A 101 16.93 1.98 -2.48
CA VAL A 101 16.71 0.54 -2.31
C VAL A 101 15.78 -0.02 -3.39
N GLU A 102 14.68 0.69 -3.66
CA GLU A 102 13.75 0.34 -4.73
C GLU A 102 14.38 0.50 -6.12
N LYS A 103 15.04 1.63 -6.37
CA LYS A 103 15.65 1.93 -7.67
C LYS A 103 16.75 0.93 -8.05
N GLU A 104 17.49 0.42 -7.08
CA GLU A 104 18.55 -0.57 -7.27
C GLU A 104 18.02 -2.01 -7.23
N GLU A 105 16.70 -2.20 -7.12
CA GLU A 105 16.02 -3.50 -7.11
C GLU A 105 16.63 -4.44 -6.03
N ILE A 106 17.07 -3.90 -4.89
CA ILE A 106 17.89 -4.67 -3.93
C ILE A 106 17.12 -5.88 -3.41
N LEU A 107 15.86 -5.69 -3.02
CA LEU A 107 15.01 -6.78 -2.51
C LEU A 107 14.60 -7.77 -3.59
N GLU A 108 14.36 -7.31 -4.82
CA GLU A 108 14.02 -8.18 -5.94
C GLU A 108 15.21 -9.07 -6.32
N ASN A 109 16.42 -8.50 -6.33
CA ASN A 109 17.65 -9.23 -6.55
C ASN A 109 17.94 -10.24 -5.43
N LEU A 110 17.66 -9.89 -4.16
CA LEU A 110 17.69 -10.84 -3.05
C LEU A 110 16.77 -12.04 -3.31
N LEU A 111 15.51 -11.78 -3.67
CA LEU A 111 14.54 -12.85 -3.93
C LEU A 111 14.95 -13.70 -5.14
N LEU A 112 15.52 -13.07 -6.17
CA LEU A 112 16.05 -13.76 -7.34
C LEU A 112 17.25 -14.66 -7.00
N GLU A 113 18.14 -14.22 -6.11
CA GLU A 113 19.28 -15.04 -5.65
C GLU A 113 18.82 -16.25 -4.85
N ILE A 114 17.82 -16.08 -3.97
CA ILE A 114 17.19 -17.19 -3.24
C ILE A 114 16.56 -18.16 -4.24
N LEU A 115 15.81 -17.67 -5.22
CA LEU A 115 15.18 -18.50 -6.25
C LEU A 115 16.21 -19.29 -7.07
N LYS A 116 17.40 -18.73 -7.29
CA LYS A 116 18.53 -19.37 -7.98
C LYS A 116 19.33 -20.34 -7.11
N GLY A 117 18.98 -20.48 -5.83
CA GLY A 117 19.55 -21.48 -4.92
C GLY A 117 20.51 -20.94 -3.86
N SER A 118 20.66 -19.61 -3.72
CA SER A 118 21.42 -19.04 -2.59
C SER A 118 20.66 -19.28 -1.29
N SER A 119 21.39 -19.45 -0.18
CA SER A 119 20.73 -19.53 1.13
C SER A 119 20.05 -18.20 1.46
N VAL A 120 18.94 -18.25 2.21
CA VAL A 120 18.26 -17.04 2.68
C VAL A 120 19.22 -16.16 3.48
N ALA A 121 20.08 -16.76 4.30
CA ALA A 121 21.05 -16.05 5.12
C ALA A 121 22.08 -15.27 4.27
N ASP A 122 22.66 -15.92 3.26
CA ASP A 122 23.68 -15.30 2.40
C ASP A 122 23.10 -14.18 1.53
N ALA A 123 21.94 -14.43 0.90
CA ALA A 123 21.27 -13.44 0.07
C ALA A 123 20.81 -12.23 0.91
N SER A 124 20.30 -12.48 2.12
CA SER A 124 19.90 -11.41 3.06
C SER A 124 21.10 -10.59 3.50
N LYS A 125 22.22 -11.24 3.86
CA LYS A 125 23.44 -10.53 4.23
C LYS A 125 23.94 -9.64 3.08
N LYS A 126 23.93 -10.14 1.86
CA LYS A 126 24.38 -9.36 0.69
C LYS A 126 23.49 -8.15 0.40
N ALA A 127 22.17 -8.28 0.57
CA ALA A 127 21.26 -7.16 0.44
C ALA A 127 21.46 -6.14 1.57
N ASP A 128 21.64 -6.60 2.80
CA ASP A 128 21.92 -5.76 3.96
C ASP A 128 23.22 -4.95 3.80
N ASP A 129 24.29 -5.59 3.28
CA ASP A 129 25.55 -4.92 2.96
C ASP A 129 25.41 -3.84 1.85
N LYS A 130 24.32 -3.84 1.06
CA LYS A 130 24.01 -2.77 0.08
C LYS A 130 23.12 -1.66 0.65
N ILE A 131 22.31 -1.97 1.66
CA ILE A 131 21.36 -1.04 2.26
C ILE A 131 22.07 -0.13 3.28
N ASN A 132 23.10 -0.64 3.96
CA ASN A 132 23.88 0.07 4.99
C ASN A 132 25.18 0.65 4.43
#